data_AF-A0A067DES5-F1
#
_entry.id   AF-A0A067DES5-F1
#
_cell.length_a   1.000
_cell.length_b   1.000
_cell.length_c   1.000
_cell.angle_alpha   90.00
_cell.angle_beta   90.00
_cell.angle_gamma   90.00
#
_symmetry.space_group_name_H-M   'P 1'
#
loop_
_entity.id
_entity.type
_entity.pdbx_description
1 polymer ?
#
loop_
_entity_poly.entity_id
_entity_poly.type
_entity_poly.pdbx_seq_one_letter_code
_entity_poly.pdbx_strand_id
1 'polypeptide(L)'
;MASVFIYHVVGDLTVGKPELAEFYETETVEAAIKAIGESTECGIPVWKKKTHVGIIENGEMRQQRFVGILNSFDIVAFLAKSDCLEDQDKAMKTPVSQVIVPNNSLLKQVDPGTR
;
A
#
# COMPACT_ATOMS: atom_id res chain seq x y z
N MET A 1 -13.35 -11.42 28.81
CA MET A 1 -13.21 -11.33 27.34
C MET A 1 -11.96 -10.57 26.88
N ALA A 2 -11.26 -9.81 27.74
CA ALA A 2 -10.01 -9.12 27.40
C ALA A 2 -8.73 -9.97 27.51
N SER A 3 -8.80 -11.20 28.05
CA SER A 3 -7.63 -12.09 28.22
C SER A 3 -7.27 -12.90 26.96
N VAL A 4 -8.10 -12.88 25.93
CA VAL A 4 -7.88 -13.62 24.67
C VAL A 4 -6.85 -12.91 23.79
N PHE A 5 -6.63 -11.60 23.97
CA PHE A 5 -5.61 -10.82 23.26
C PHE A 5 -4.16 -11.15 23.65
N ILE A 6 -3.92 -11.97 24.68
CA ILE A 6 -2.58 -12.26 25.21
C ILE A 6 -1.88 -13.39 24.42
N TYR A 7 -2.60 -14.12 23.56
CA TYR A 7 -2.08 -15.30 22.84
C TYR A 7 -2.16 -15.20 21.31
N HIS A 8 -2.50 -14.05 20.74
CA HIS A 8 -2.67 -13.95 19.29
C HIS A 8 -1.34 -13.95 18.55
N VAL A 9 -1.18 -15.01 17.76
CA VAL A 9 -0.33 -15.02 16.59
C VAL A 9 -0.77 -13.87 15.68
N VAL A 10 0.17 -13.12 15.07
CA VAL A 10 -0.14 -11.99 14.16
C VAL A 10 -1.16 -12.40 13.07
N GLY A 11 -1.16 -13.68 12.67
CA GLY A 11 -2.15 -14.26 11.75
C GLY A 11 -3.61 -14.18 12.22
N ASP A 12 -3.89 -14.22 13.52
CA ASP A 12 -5.26 -14.14 14.05
C ASP A 12 -5.89 -12.76 13.79
N LEU A 13 -5.07 -11.71 13.65
CA LEU A 13 -5.50 -10.35 13.31
C LEU A 13 -5.85 -10.18 11.83
N THR A 14 -5.60 -11.20 11.00
CA THR A 14 -5.89 -11.18 9.56
C THR A 14 -7.23 -11.83 9.22
N VAL A 15 -7.90 -12.47 10.19
CA VAL A 15 -9.19 -13.14 9.98
C VAL A 15 -10.26 -12.11 9.59
N GLY A 16 -10.89 -12.31 8.43
CA GLY A 16 -11.95 -11.44 7.93
C GLY A 16 -11.46 -10.16 7.25
N LYS A 17 -10.13 -9.94 7.15
CA LYS A 17 -9.59 -8.85 6.33
C LYS A 17 -9.76 -9.15 4.84
N PRO A 18 -10.04 -8.14 4.01
CA PRO A 18 -10.13 -8.32 2.56
C PRO A 18 -8.78 -8.73 1.98
N GLU A 19 -8.80 -9.30 0.78
CA GLU A 19 -7.57 -9.60 0.04
C GLU A 19 -6.79 -8.31 -0.23
N LEU A 20 -5.46 -8.40 -0.12
CA LEU A 20 -4.56 -7.28 -0.35
C LEU A 20 -4.51 -6.95 -1.85
N ALA A 21 -5.26 -5.92 -2.26
CA ALA A 21 -5.25 -5.40 -3.63
C ALA A 21 -3.93 -4.68 -3.95
N GLU A 22 -3.40 -4.86 -5.16
CA GLU A 22 -2.19 -4.18 -5.61
C GLU A 22 -2.51 -2.84 -6.28
N PHE A 23 -1.98 -1.75 -5.75
CA PHE A 23 -1.96 -0.45 -6.41
C PHE A 23 -0.55 -0.19 -6.96
N TYR A 24 -0.41 0.16 -8.25
CA TYR A 24 0.92 0.26 -8.85
C TYR A 24 1.59 1.61 -8.62
N GLU A 25 2.91 1.62 -8.45
CA GLU A 25 3.69 2.85 -8.24
C GLU A 25 3.64 3.82 -9.44
N THR A 26 3.22 3.33 -10.61
CA THR A 26 3.05 4.14 -11.83
C THR A 26 1.67 4.79 -11.93
N GLU A 27 0.73 4.40 -11.08
CA GLU A 27 -0.61 5.02 -11.03
C GLU A 27 -0.52 6.47 -10.52
N THR A 28 -1.52 7.27 -10.86
CA THR A 28 -1.53 8.70 -10.55
C THR A 28 -1.99 9.00 -9.12
N VAL A 29 -1.67 10.21 -8.65
CA VAL A 29 -2.21 10.75 -7.39
C VAL A 29 -3.74 10.77 -7.40
N GLU A 30 -4.37 11.14 -8.51
CA GLU A 30 -5.83 11.12 -8.63
C GLU A 30 -6.40 9.71 -8.44
N ALA A 31 -5.81 8.71 -9.10
CA ALA A 31 -6.22 7.31 -8.94
C ALA A 31 -6.03 6.84 -7.49
N ALA A 32 -4.96 7.27 -6.84
CA ALA A 32 -4.69 6.95 -5.45
C ALA A 32 -5.71 7.56 -4.49
N ILE A 33 -6.12 8.81 -4.70
CA ILE A 33 -7.16 9.48 -3.90
C ILE A 33 -8.46 8.67 -3.97
N LYS A 34 -8.87 8.27 -5.18
CA LYS A 34 -10.07 7.44 -5.37
C LYS A 34 -9.94 6.10 -4.66
N ALA A 35 -8.82 5.40 -4.85
CA ALA A 35 -8.58 4.10 -4.24
C ALA A 35 -8.54 4.16 -2.70
N ILE A 36 -7.96 5.22 -2.12
CA ILE A 36 -7.98 5.45 -0.67
C ILE A 36 -9.41 5.70 -0.17
N GLY A 37 -10.21 6.48 -0.90
CA GLY A 37 -11.61 6.74 -0.55
C GLY A 37 -12.52 5.51 -0.61
N GLU A 38 -12.18 4.53 -1.45
CA GLU A 38 -12.88 3.25 -1.57
C GLU A 38 -12.32 2.17 -0.61
N SER A 39 -11.16 2.39 0.00
CA SER A 39 -10.49 1.45 0.89
C SER A 39 -11.10 1.46 2.30
N THR A 40 -11.32 0.27 2.86
CA THR A 40 -11.76 0.11 4.25
C THR A 40 -10.62 0.25 5.27
N GLU A 41 -9.36 0.27 4.82
CA GLU A 41 -8.17 0.20 5.68
C GLU A 41 -7.39 1.54 5.74
N CYS A 42 -7.99 2.66 5.32
CA CYS A 42 -7.43 4.03 5.37
C CYS A 42 -6.07 4.25 4.66
N GLY A 43 -5.50 3.22 4.06
CA GLY A 43 -4.29 3.24 3.25
C GLY A 43 -4.33 2.13 2.20
N ILE A 44 -3.48 2.26 1.19
CA ILE A 44 -3.36 1.32 0.09
C ILE A 44 -1.91 0.86 -0.04
N PRO A 45 -1.65 -0.44 -0.20
CA PRO A 45 -0.30 -0.94 -0.44
C PRO A 45 0.11 -0.66 -1.89
N VAL A 46 1.32 -0.13 -2.07
CA VAL A 46 1.86 0.24 -3.38
C VAL A 46 2.90 -0.79 -3.82
N TRP A 47 2.86 -1.15 -5.10
CA TRP A 47 3.63 -2.23 -5.69
C TRP A 47 4.31 -1.82 -6.99
N LYS A 48 5.48 -2.39 -7.26
CA LYS A 48 6.08 -2.40 -8.58
C LYS A 48 5.28 -3.31 -9.51
N LYS A 49 5.19 -2.95 -10.78
CA LYS A 49 4.60 -3.83 -11.81
C LYS A 49 5.37 -5.14 -11.91
N LYS A 50 4.66 -6.21 -12.27
CA LYS A 50 5.27 -7.50 -12.57
C LYS A 50 6.15 -7.37 -13.82
N THR A 51 7.40 -7.78 -13.72
CA THR A 51 8.36 -7.76 -14.84
C THR A 51 8.14 -8.91 -15.83
N HIS A 52 7.59 -10.04 -15.36
CA HIS A 52 7.37 -11.23 -16.17
C HIS A 52 5.90 -11.66 -16.09
N VAL A 53 5.19 -11.56 -17.22
CA VAL A 53 3.79 -12.00 -17.34
C VAL A 53 3.77 -13.53 -17.41
N GLY A 54 3.02 -14.18 -16.51
CA GLY A 54 2.79 -15.64 -16.53
C GLY A 54 3.60 -16.46 -15.52
N ILE A 55 4.49 -15.85 -14.74
CA ILE A 55 5.15 -16.52 -13.60
C ILE A 55 4.24 -16.43 -12.37
N ILE A 56 3.98 -17.56 -11.73
CA ILE A 56 3.35 -17.59 -10.40
C ILE A 56 4.40 -17.09 -9.40
N GLU A 57 4.20 -15.90 -8.87
CA GLU A 57 5.09 -15.30 -7.87
C GLU A 57 4.93 -16.03 -6.54
N ASN A 58 6.05 -16.39 -5.92
CA ASN A 58 6.05 -16.81 -4.52
C ASN A 58 5.99 -15.58 -3.59
N GLY A 59 5.86 -15.85 -2.29
CA GLY A 59 5.75 -14.81 -1.25
C GLY A 59 6.90 -13.79 -1.24
N GLU A 60 8.13 -14.28 -1.38
CA GLU A 60 9.34 -13.45 -1.40
C GLU A 60 9.41 -12.54 -2.63
N MET A 61 9.11 -13.06 -3.82
CA MET A 61 9.06 -12.28 -5.07
C MET A 61 8.00 -11.18 -4.97
N ARG A 62 6.84 -11.52 -4.39
CA ARG A 62 5.80 -10.54 -4.11
C ARG A 62 6.37 -9.47 -3.17
N GLN A 63 6.91 -9.83 -2.01
CA GLN A 63 7.46 -8.87 -1.05
C GLN A 63 8.55 -7.94 -1.63
N GLN A 64 9.36 -8.41 -2.58
CA GLN A 64 10.37 -7.58 -3.26
C GLN A 64 9.75 -6.48 -4.15
N ARG A 65 8.53 -6.68 -4.67
CA ARG A 65 7.78 -5.67 -5.42
C ARG A 65 7.04 -4.69 -4.54
N PHE A 66 6.77 -5.03 -3.29
CA PHE A 66 6.11 -4.11 -2.36
C PHE A 66 7.00 -2.88 -2.16
N VAL A 67 6.41 -1.70 -2.30
CA VAL A 67 7.11 -0.40 -2.17
C VAL A 67 6.82 0.20 -0.81
N GLY A 68 5.57 0.21 -0.36
CA GLY A 68 5.16 0.82 0.90
C GLY A 68 3.64 0.92 1.01
N ILE A 69 3.17 1.63 2.04
CA ILE A 69 1.75 1.96 2.21
C ILE A 69 1.58 3.45 1.95
N LEU A 70 0.62 3.81 1.09
CA LEU A 70 0.22 5.18 0.84
C LEU A 70 -1.11 5.48 1.51
N ASN A 71 -1.21 6.60 2.22
CA ASN A 71 -2.44 7.04 2.87
C ASN A 71 -2.76 8.52 2.54
N SER A 72 -3.87 9.02 3.09
CA SER A 72 -4.32 10.39 2.85
C SER A 72 -3.34 11.46 3.33
N PHE A 73 -2.58 11.22 4.41
CA PHE A 73 -1.57 12.17 4.88
C PHE A 73 -0.41 12.30 3.89
N ASP A 74 0.03 11.20 3.29
CA ASP A 74 1.09 11.25 2.27
C ASP A 74 0.66 12.09 1.06
N ILE A 75 -0.59 11.92 0.62
CA ILE A 75 -1.18 12.72 -0.46
C ILE A 75 -1.24 14.20 -0.09
N VAL A 76 -1.78 14.53 1.09
CA VAL A 76 -1.89 15.92 1.53
C VAL A 76 -0.50 16.57 1.68
N ALA A 77 0.45 15.85 2.26
CA ALA A 77 1.83 16.33 2.40
C ALA A 77 2.48 16.58 1.04
N PHE A 78 2.20 15.74 0.04
CA PHE A 78 2.68 15.95 -1.32
C PHE A 78 2.02 17.16 -2.00
N LEU A 79 0.69 17.26 -1.95
CA LEU A 79 -0.05 18.36 -2.59
C LEU A 79 0.20 19.72 -1.94
N ALA A 80 0.65 19.75 -0.69
CA ALA A 80 1.03 20.98 0.02
C ALA A 80 2.36 21.59 -0.47
N LYS A 81 3.13 20.92 -1.33
CA LYS A 81 4.35 21.46 -1.92
C LYS A 81 4.02 22.61 -2.87
N SER A 82 4.86 23.66 -2.90
CA SER A 82 4.69 24.85 -3.76
C SER A 82 4.38 24.48 -5.21
N ASP A 83 5.17 23.57 -5.77
CA ASP A 83 5.09 23.17 -7.18
C ASP A 83 3.75 22.50 -7.52
N CYS A 84 3.14 21.82 -6.55
CA CYS A 84 1.83 21.20 -6.71
C CYS A 84 0.68 22.20 -6.62
N LEU A 85 0.88 23.32 -5.90
CA LEU A 85 -0.11 24.39 -5.79
C LEU A 85 -0.12 25.30 -7.03
N GLU A 86 1.03 25.43 -7.70
CA GLU A 86 1.16 26.20 -8.95
C GLU A 86 0.49 25.50 -10.14
N ASP A 87 0.60 24.17 -10.24
CA ASP A 87 0.00 23.35 -11.30
C ASP A 87 -0.67 22.11 -10.72
N GLN A 88 -1.93 22.27 -10.32
CA GLN A 88 -2.73 21.22 -9.70
C GLN A 88 -3.02 20.06 -10.68
N ASP A 89 -3.24 20.33 -11.97
CA ASP A 89 -3.53 19.28 -12.96
C ASP A 89 -2.32 18.36 -13.14
N LYS A 90 -1.12 18.94 -13.21
CA LYS A 90 0.13 18.18 -13.21
C LYS A 90 0.34 17.41 -11.91
N ALA A 91 0.03 18.01 -10.76
CA ALA A 91 0.14 17.34 -9.46
C ALA A 91 -0.76 16.10 -9.40
N MET A 92 -2.00 16.17 -9.90
CA MET A 92 -2.95 15.04 -9.94
C MET A 92 -2.48 13.90 -10.84
N LYS A 93 -1.78 14.21 -11.94
CA LYS A 93 -1.22 13.23 -12.89
C LYS A 93 0.14 12.67 -12.47
N THR A 94 0.72 13.16 -11.37
CA THR A 94 2.01 12.68 -10.89
C THR A 94 1.91 11.21 -10.47
N PRO A 95 2.88 10.36 -10.84
CA PRO A 95 2.89 8.97 -10.40
C PRO A 95 3.18 8.85 -8.90
N VAL A 96 2.55 7.89 -8.25
CA VAL A 96 2.68 7.66 -6.80
C VAL A 96 4.11 7.32 -6.37
N SER A 97 4.94 6.78 -7.26
CA SER A 97 6.38 6.57 -7.01
C SER A 97 7.14 7.85 -6.60
N GLN A 98 6.62 9.04 -6.91
CA GLN A 98 7.20 10.33 -6.49
C GLN A 98 6.64 10.84 -5.15
N VAL A 99 5.61 10.18 -4.63
CA VAL A 99 4.90 10.57 -3.40
C VAL A 99 5.31 9.65 -2.26
N ILE A 100 5.31 8.34 -2.51
CA ILE A 100 5.56 7.34 -1.48
C ILE A 100 7.03 7.30 -1.08
N VAL A 101 7.28 7.15 0.22
CA VAL A 101 8.61 6.82 0.73
C VAL A 101 8.73 5.29 0.79
N PRO A 102 9.65 4.67 0.02
CA PRO A 102 9.79 3.21 0.01
C PRO A 102 10.12 2.66 1.40
N ASN A 103 9.34 1.69 1.87
CA ASN A 103 9.56 0.97 3.11
C ASN A 103 9.03 -0.46 3.02
N ASN A 104 9.92 -1.37 2.60
CA ASN A 104 9.59 -2.78 2.41
C ASN A 104 9.32 -3.52 3.72
N SER A 105 9.70 -2.94 4.88
CA SER A 105 9.49 -3.57 6.20
C SER A 105 8.05 -3.48 6.69
N LEU A 106 7.20 -2.66 6.05
CA LEU A 106 5.78 -2.51 6.40
C LEU A 106 4.92 -3.71 6.01
N LEU A 107 5.42 -4.57 5.11
CA LEU A 107 4.74 -5.80 4.74
C LEU A 107 5.50 -6.99 5.31
N LYS A 108 4.78 -7.81 6.08
CA LYS A 108 5.26 -9.10 6.56
C LYS A 108 4.28 -10.18 6.14
N GLN A 109 4.75 -11.14 5.37
CA GLN A 109 3.99 -12.37 5.15
C GLN A 109 4.18 -13.29 6.35
N VAL A 110 3.08 -13.84 6.85
CA VAL A 110 3.07 -14.73 8.01
C VAL A 110 2.28 -15.97 7.61
N ASP A 111 2.88 -17.14 7.75
CA ASP A 111 2.14 -18.38 7.53
C ASP A 111 1.11 -18.58 8.64
N PRO A 112 -0.08 -19.14 8.33
CA PRO A 112 -1.09 -19.45 9.34
C PRO A 112 -0.49 -20.27 10.50
N GLY A 113 -0.67 -19.82 11.73
CA GLY A 113 -0.17 -20.51 12.94
C GLY A 113 1.27 -20.21 13.36
N THR A 114 1.97 -19.29 12.70
CA THR A 114 3.34 -18.87 13.07
C THR A 114 3.33 -17.91 14.26
N ARG A 115 3.73 -18.39 15.44
CA ARG A 115 3.80 -17.56 16.68
C ARG A 115 4.79 -16.42 16.61
#